data_AF-A0A830FDX8-F1
#
_entry.id   AF-A0A830FDX8-F1
#
_cell.length_a   1.000
_cell.length_b   1.000
_cell.length_c   1.000
_cell.angle_alpha   90.00
_cell.angle_beta   90.00
_cell.angle_gamma   90.00
#
_symmetry.space_group_name_H-M   'P 1'
#
loop_
_entity.id
_entity.type
_entity.pdbx_description
1 polymer ?
#
loop_
_entity_poly.entity_id
_entity_poly.type
_entity_poly.pdbx_seq_one_letter_code
_entity_poly.pdbx_strand_id
1 'polypeptide(L)'
;MWDGEGGRWNEDSWYGSLPKMVTGLYGALAASASVFIGILTALLTSKLTSLSSERNRIDRRVRAIDARLRGLRDRKERLNEKLENIEEMWEDQEQREKAEEQVEDFIENYVGDEFQEDPDEVEPMEVHGAFADFLGVDIADLNDFHTEQLQERYEDVLNKLQPTGGLFQPAQLPDVPVDAEVQAAYDQIDHQWQIHNREQYNQNERQWIQTNTEIRGLRRERQKLVDRFNAIDTAQLWGTLRASAVAIILTVFVPLLMYLLRETELTFIPAPVAVEAVLVFVIWALGLGYVLYHIRAQISDEDSTEGLPDEPDIG
;
A
#
# COMPACT_ATOMS: atom_id res chain seq x y z
N MET A 1 -31.12 -87.88 -63.37
CA MET A 1 -32.04 -87.11 -62.52
C MET A 1 -31.18 -86.43 -61.48
N TRP A 2 -30.81 -85.17 -61.76
CA TRP A 2 -30.04 -84.28 -60.90
C TRP A 2 -30.70 -82.92 -61.04
N ASP A 3 -31.42 -82.49 -60.01
CA ASP A 3 -32.04 -81.17 -59.96
C ASP A 3 -30.96 -80.13 -59.66
N GLY A 4 -30.67 -79.31 -60.66
CA GLY A 4 -29.81 -78.14 -60.53
C GLY A 4 -30.62 -76.92 -60.13
N GLU A 5 -30.79 -76.71 -58.83
CA GLU A 5 -31.23 -75.43 -58.29
C GLU A 5 -30.08 -74.41 -58.43
N GLY A 6 -30.18 -73.56 -59.44
CA GLY A 6 -29.33 -72.39 -59.62
C GLY A 6 -29.59 -71.36 -58.52
N GLY A 7 -28.71 -71.34 -57.52
CA GLY A 7 -28.64 -70.28 -56.52
C GLY A 7 -28.37 -68.93 -57.16
N ARG A 8 -29.43 -68.14 -57.34
CA ARG A 8 -29.36 -66.71 -57.67
C ARG A 8 -28.78 -65.98 -56.47
N TRP A 9 -27.48 -65.67 -56.50
CA TRP A 9 -26.86 -64.78 -55.53
C TRP A 9 -27.47 -63.39 -55.69
N ASN A 10 -28.20 -62.97 -54.66
CA ASN A 10 -28.90 -61.70 -54.62
C ASN A 10 -27.85 -60.60 -54.32
N GLU A 11 -27.24 -60.04 -55.37
CA GLU A 11 -26.19 -59.00 -55.25
C GLU A 11 -26.73 -57.64 -54.74
N ASP A 12 -28.04 -57.49 -54.60
CA ASP A 12 -28.69 -56.25 -54.17
C ASP A 12 -28.60 -55.97 -52.65
N SER A 13 -28.10 -56.90 -51.82
CA SER A 13 -28.10 -56.70 -50.37
C SER A 13 -26.96 -55.84 -49.82
N TRP A 14 -25.90 -55.58 -50.60
CA TRP A 14 -24.70 -54.89 -50.09
C TRP A 14 -24.75 -53.36 -50.27
N TYR A 15 -25.47 -52.84 -51.27
CA TYR A 15 -25.51 -51.40 -51.54
C TYR A 15 -26.52 -50.62 -50.68
N GLY A 16 -27.52 -51.29 -50.10
CA GLY A 16 -28.54 -50.64 -49.25
C GLY A 16 -28.12 -50.38 -47.79
N SER A 17 -26.99 -50.94 -47.33
CA SER A 17 -26.54 -50.83 -45.92
C SER A 17 -25.58 -49.66 -45.66
N LEU A 18 -24.81 -49.27 -46.67
CA LEU A 18 -23.84 -48.17 -46.61
C LEU A 18 -24.44 -46.80 -46.23
N PRO A 19 -25.58 -46.35 -46.80
CA PRO A 19 -26.14 -45.05 -46.44
C PRO A 19 -26.59 -44.98 -44.98
N LYS A 20 -27.16 -46.08 -44.45
CA LYS A 20 -27.64 -46.16 -43.05
C LYS A 20 -26.50 -46.14 -42.02
N MET A 21 -25.37 -46.80 -42.33
CA MET A 21 -24.19 -46.75 -41.47
C MET A 21 -23.59 -45.34 -41.40
N VAL A 22 -23.54 -44.64 -42.54
CA VAL A 22 -22.97 -43.29 -42.60
C VAL A 22 -23.82 -42.30 -41.81
N THR A 23 -25.16 -42.35 -41.91
CA THR A 23 -26.05 -41.53 -41.07
C THR A 23 -25.92 -41.83 -39.58
N GLY A 24 -25.69 -43.10 -39.21
CA GLY A 24 -25.43 -43.49 -37.82
C GLY A 24 -24.12 -42.92 -37.26
N LEU A 25 -23.07 -42.87 -38.09
CA LEU A 25 -21.77 -42.28 -37.73
C LEU A 25 -21.92 -40.78 -37.41
N TYR A 26 -22.56 -40.00 -38.27
CA TYR A 26 -22.76 -38.56 -38.02
C TYR A 26 -23.63 -38.31 -36.78
N GLY A 27 -24.66 -39.13 -36.55
CA GLY A 27 -25.49 -39.05 -35.35
C GLY A 27 -24.71 -39.33 -34.06
N ALA A 28 -23.86 -40.36 -34.06
CA ALA A 28 -22.98 -40.67 -32.94
C ALA A 28 -21.93 -39.57 -32.70
N LEU A 29 -21.37 -39.01 -33.79
CA LEU A 29 -20.42 -37.90 -33.73
C LEU A 29 -21.06 -36.65 -33.12
N ALA A 30 -22.27 -36.29 -33.56
CA ALA A 30 -23.04 -35.17 -33.02
C ALA A 30 -23.37 -35.34 -31.54
N ALA A 31 -23.79 -36.55 -31.12
CA ALA A 31 -24.05 -36.85 -29.71
C ALA A 31 -22.79 -36.69 -28.85
N SER A 32 -21.63 -37.20 -29.32
CA SER A 32 -20.36 -37.07 -28.62
C SER A 32 -19.89 -35.60 -28.52
N ALA A 33 -20.07 -34.82 -29.59
CA ALA A 33 -19.77 -33.40 -29.61
C ALA A 33 -20.60 -32.61 -28.58
N SER A 34 -21.90 -32.92 -28.43
CA SER A 34 -22.75 -32.27 -27.43
C SER A 34 -22.27 -32.50 -26.00
N VAL A 35 -21.87 -33.74 -25.67
CA VAL A 35 -21.32 -34.07 -24.33
C VAL A 35 -20.01 -33.31 -24.11
N PHE A 36 -19.16 -33.26 -25.13
CA PHE A 36 -17.88 -32.56 -25.06
C PHE A 36 -18.05 -31.05 -24.83
N ILE A 37 -18.98 -30.41 -25.54
CA ILE A 37 -19.33 -28.99 -25.32
C ILE A 37 -19.81 -28.78 -23.88
N GLY A 38 -20.62 -29.69 -23.33
CA GLY A 38 -21.09 -29.63 -21.95
C GLY A 38 -19.94 -29.64 -20.94
N ILE A 39 -18.99 -30.57 -21.07
CA ILE A 39 -17.82 -30.68 -20.19
C ILE A 39 -16.94 -29.42 -20.31
N LEU A 40 -16.66 -28.98 -21.53
CA LEU A 40 -15.81 -27.82 -21.78
C LEU A 40 -16.46 -26.53 -21.23
N THR A 41 -17.77 -26.37 -21.41
CA THR A 41 -18.52 -25.25 -20.84
C THR A 41 -18.46 -25.26 -19.31
N ALA A 42 -18.61 -26.42 -18.68
CA ALA A 42 -18.52 -26.57 -17.23
C ALA A 42 -17.12 -26.21 -16.70
N LEU A 43 -16.06 -26.70 -17.35
CA LEU A 43 -14.67 -26.39 -16.97
C LEU A 43 -14.36 -24.90 -17.11
N LEU A 44 -14.79 -24.29 -18.22
CA LEU A 44 -14.56 -22.86 -18.50
C LEU A 44 -15.34 -21.99 -17.52
N THR A 45 -16.58 -22.35 -17.21
CA THR A 45 -17.41 -21.68 -16.19
C THR A 45 -16.78 -21.80 -14.81
N SER A 46 -16.29 -22.98 -14.43
CA SER A 46 -15.60 -23.21 -13.15
C SER A 46 -14.35 -22.34 -13.03
N LYS A 47 -13.48 -22.33 -14.05
CA LYS A 47 -12.27 -21.48 -14.06
C LYS A 47 -12.62 -19.99 -14.02
N LEU A 48 -13.58 -19.52 -14.82
CA LEU A 48 -14.04 -18.12 -14.78
C LEU A 48 -14.58 -17.73 -13.40
N THR A 49 -15.36 -18.61 -12.77
CA THR A 49 -15.93 -18.37 -11.44
C THR A 49 -14.83 -18.31 -10.39
N SER A 50 -13.84 -19.21 -10.45
CA SER A 50 -12.68 -19.21 -9.56
C SER A 50 -11.87 -17.91 -9.68
N LEU A 51 -11.53 -17.51 -10.91
CA LEU A 51 -10.78 -16.28 -11.18
C LEU A 51 -11.55 -15.04 -10.74
N SER A 52 -12.86 -14.98 -10.99
CA SER A 52 -13.72 -13.89 -10.53
C SER A 52 -13.76 -13.81 -9.00
N SER A 53 -13.86 -14.96 -8.33
CA SER A 53 -13.81 -15.05 -6.87
C SER A 53 -12.48 -14.57 -6.31
N GLU A 54 -11.36 -15.00 -6.90
CA GLU A 54 -10.02 -14.56 -6.51
C GLU A 54 -9.84 -13.06 -6.73
N ARG A 55 -10.26 -12.54 -7.89
CA ARG A 55 -10.24 -11.11 -8.23
C ARG A 55 -11.01 -10.27 -7.21
N ASN A 56 -12.22 -10.71 -6.85
CA ASN A 56 -13.04 -10.05 -5.84
C ASN A 56 -12.40 -10.12 -4.45
N ARG A 57 -11.76 -11.23 -4.09
CA ARG A 57 -11.03 -11.37 -2.82
C ARG A 57 -9.83 -10.42 -2.77
N ILE A 58 -9.05 -10.32 -3.85
CA ILE A 58 -7.90 -9.42 -3.93
C ILE A 58 -8.36 -7.96 -3.85
N ASP A 59 -9.39 -7.57 -4.61
CA ASP A 59 -9.94 -6.21 -4.57
C ASP A 59 -10.41 -5.83 -3.16
N ARG A 60 -11.14 -6.72 -2.46
CA ARG A 60 -11.53 -6.48 -1.06
C ARG A 60 -10.32 -6.30 -0.14
N ARG A 61 -9.27 -7.11 -0.30
CA ARG A 61 -8.02 -6.97 0.48
C ARG A 61 -7.32 -5.65 0.19
N VAL A 62 -7.21 -5.24 -1.07
CA VAL A 62 -6.62 -3.95 -1.46
C VAL A 62 -7.40 -2.79 -0.83
N ARG A 63 -8.74 -2.81 -0.88
CA ARG A 63 -9.58 -1.79 -0.24
C ARG A 63 -9.39 -1.74 1.29
N ALA A 64 -9.27 -2.90 1.93
CA ALA A 64 -9.01 -2.97 3.37
C ALA A 64 -7.63 -2.38 3.72
N ILE A 65 -6.60 -2.69 2.93
CA ILE A 65 -5.26 -2.08 3.08
C ILE A 65 -5.32 -0.57 2.85
N ASP A 66 -6.05 -0.09 1.86
CA ASP A 66 -6.21 1.35 1.58
C ASP A 66 -6.95 2.09 2.70
N ALA A 67 -7.91 1.44 3.37
CA ALA A 67 -8.55 1.98 4.56
C ALA A 67 -7.57 2.06 5.75
N ARG A 68 -6.79 0.99 5.98
CA ARG A 68 -5.77 0.96 7.05
C ARG A 68 -4.65 1.98 6.81
N LEU A 69 -4.19 2.13 5.56
CA LEU A 69 -3.20 3.14 5.17
C LEU A 69 -3.67 4.56 5.43
N ARG A 70 -4.96 4.86 5.24
CA ARG A 70 -5.54 6.16 5.60
C ARG A 70 -5.47 6.38 7.11
N GLY A 71 -5.96 5.44 7.91
CA GLY A 71 -5.91 5.56 9.37
C GLY A 71 -4.49 5.70 9.94
N LEU A 72 -3.51 5.00 9.37
CA LEU A 72 -2.09 5.15 9.77
C LEU A 72 -1.50 6.49 9.34
N ARG A 73 -1.94 7.07 8.22
CA ARG A 73 -1.52 8.40 7.79
C ARG A 73 -2.03 9.46 8.77
N ASP A 74 -3.29 9.40 9.15
CA ASP A 74 -3.86 10.33 10.14
C ASP A 74 -3.18 10.18 11.51
N ARG A 75 -2.84 8.95 11.90
CA ARG A 75 -2.06 8.69 13.13
C ARG A 75 -0.65 9.28 13.04
N LYS A 76 0.02 9.14 11.88
CA LYS A 76 1.35 9.70 11.66
C LYS A 76 1.32 11.22 11.77
N GLU A 77 0.33 11.88 11.17
CA GLU A 77 0.18 13.33 11.22
C GLU A 77 0.02 13.83 12.65
N ARG A 78 -0.88 13.21 13.43
CA ARG A 78 -1.04 13.52 14.87
C ARG A 78 0.23 13.28 15.70
N LEU A 79 1.01 12.25 15.37
CA LEU A 79 2.28 12.00 16.06
C LEU A 79 3.33 13.04 15.66
N ASN A 80 3.32 13.49 14.41
CA ASN A 80 4.23 14.53 13.93
C ASN A 80 3.94 15.86 14.63
N GLU A 81 2.67 16.27 14.67
CA GLU A 81 2.21 17.49 15.37
C GLU A 81 2.60 17.47 16.86
N LYS A 82 2.49 16.31 17.53
CA LYS A 82 2.94 16.16 18.92
C LYS A 82 4.44 16.29 19.10
N LEU A 83 5.24 15.77 18.16
CA LEU A 83 6.69 15.88 18.23
C LEU A 83 7.13 17.32 17.99
N GLU A 84 6.54 17.97 16.98
CA GLU A 84 6.78 19.37 16.62
C GLU A 84 6.42 20.31 17.77
N ASN A 85 5.27 20.11 18.43
CA ASN A 85 4.88 20.91 19.60
C ASN A 85 5.86 20.76 20.78
N ILE A 86 6.37 19.55 21.03
CA ILE A 86 7.38 19.32 22.10
C ILE A 86 8.71 19.97 21.72
N GLU A 87 9.10 19.91 20.45
CA GLU A 87 10.33 20.53 19.94
C GLU A 87 10.25 22.06 20.01
N GLU A 88 9.14 22.66 19.59
CA GLU A 88 8.86 24.10 19.72
C GLU A 88 8.91 24.54 21.20
N MET A 89 8.29 23.77 22.10
CA MET A 89 8.38 24.05 23.54
C MET A 89 9.82 24.02 24.08
N TRP A 90 10.66 23.11 23.60
CA TRP A 90 12.07 23.04 24.01
C TRP A 90 12.88 24.20 23.45
N GLU A 91 12.64 24.59 22.19
CA GLU A 91 13.28 25.74 21.57
C GLU A 91 12.90 27.05 22.29
N ASP A 92 11.62 27.23 22.63
CA ASP A 92 11.14 28.39 23.39
C ASP A 92 11.77 28.44 24.79
N GLN A 93 11.86 27.29 25.48
CA GLN A 93 12.50 27.21 26.78
C GLN A 93 14.00 27.55 26.71
N GLU A 94 14.72 27.00 25.73
CA GLU A 94 16.14 27.29 25.53
C GLU A 94 16.38 28.78 25.22
N GLN A 95 15.49 29.40 24.43
CA GLN A 95 15.57 30.83 24.13
C GLN A 95 15.30 31.69 25.37
N ARG A 96 14.33 31.30 26.20
CA ARG A 96 14.04 31.99 27.46
C ARG A 96 15.20 31.91 28.45
N GLU A 97 15.79 30.73 28.63
CA GLU A 97 16.95 30.53 29.51
C GLU A 97 18.15 31.37 29.04
N LYS A 98 18.43 31.42 27.72
CA LYS A 98 19.48 32.28 27.17
C LYS A 98 19.19 33.76 27.39
N ALA A 99 17.94 34.17 27.23
CA ALA A 99 17.55 35.55 27.44
C ALA A 99 17.73 35.97 28.91
N GLU A 100 17.35 35.11 29.84
CA GLU A 100 17.56 35.31 31.27
C GLU A 100 19.05 35.41 31.62
N GLU A 101 19.89 34.49 31.13
CA GLU A 101 21.34 34.51 31.36
C GLU A 101 21.99 35.79 30.81
N GLN A 102 21.60 36.23 29.61
CA GLN A 102 22.12 37.46 29.02
C GLN A 102 21.69 38.72 29.76
N VAL A 103 20.44 38.77 30.21
CA VAL A 103 19.93 39.88 31.02
C VAL A 103 20.63 39.92 32.38
N GLU A 104 20.84 38.77 33.01
CA GLU A 104 21.59 38.67 34.27
C GLU A 104 23.05 39.15 34.09
N ASP A 105 23.73 38.71 33.04
CA ASP A 105 25.10 39.14 32.71
C ASP A 105 25.18 40.65 32.48
N PHE A 106 24.20 41.23 31.76
CA PHE A 106 24.08 42.67 31.59
C PHE A 106 23.92 43.42 32.92
N ILE A 107 23.00 42.96 33.79
CA ILE A 107 22.76 43.60 35.09
C ILE A 107 24.00 43.48 35.99
N GLU A 108 24.68 42.34 35.97
CA GLU A 108 25.81 42.09 36.86
C GLU A 108 27.06 42.86 36.44
N ASN A 109 27.38 42.85 35.14
CA ASN A 109 28.68 43.25 34.61
C ASN A 109 28.67 44.57 33.82
N TYR A 110 27.50 45.06 33.39
CA TYR A 110 27.40 46.29 32.57
C TYR A 110 26.75 47.45 33.33
N VAL A 111 25.67 47.16 34.05
CA VAL A 111 24.91 48.18 34.80
C VAL A 111 25.70 48.67 36.02
N GLY A 112 25.88 49.99 36.12
CA GLY A 112 26.65 50.65 37.17
C GLY A 112 28.13 50.86 36.84
N ASP A 113 28.68 50.07 35.91
CA ASP A 113 30.07 50.19 35.45
C ASP A 113 30.14 50.99 34.14
N GLU A 114 29.47 50.51 33.08
CA GLU A 114 29.44 51.17 31.77
C GLU A 114 28.15 51.98 31.56
N PHE A 115 27.02 51.49 32.06
CA PHE A 115 25.75 52.22 32.09
C PHE A 115 25.61 52.94 33.45
N GLN A 116 25.75 54.28 33.46
CA GLN A 116 25.80 55.10 34.68
C GLN A 116 24.73 56.22 34.73
N GLU A 117 23.59 56.00 34.08
CA GLU A 117 22.49 56.98 34.10
C GLU A 117 21.85 57.11 35.49
N ASP A 118 21.28 58.28 35.77
CA ASP A 118 20.60 58.53 37.04
C ASP A 118 19.34 57.64 37.15
N PRO A 119 19.22 56.78 38.18
CA PRO A 119 18.10 55.86 38.32
C PRO A 119 16.73 56.53 38.34
N ASP A 120 16.64 57.80 38.73
CA ASP A 120 15.37 58.56 38.73
C ASP A 120 14.97 59.06 37.32
N GLU A 121 15.93 59.09 36.38
CA GLU A 121 15.75 59.57 35.00
C GLU A 121 15.67 58.42 33.98
N VAL A 122 16.12 57.22 34.34
CA VAL A 122 16.13 56.05 33.45
C VAL A 122 14.71 55.63 33.09
N GLU A 123 14.39 55.65 31.80
CA GLU A 123 13.15 55.07 31.27
C GLU A 123 13.35 53.60 30.83
N PRO A 124 12.31 52.74 30.86
CA PRO A 124 12.42 51.35 30.42
C PRO A 124 13.00 51.19 29.01
N MET A 125 12.68 52.12 28.09
CA MET A 125 13.19 52.07 26.72
C MET A 125 14.70 52.34 26.64
N GLU A 126 15.26 53.13 27.56
CA GLU A 126 16.70 53.40 27.61
C GLU A 126 17.47 52.17 28.09
N VAL A 127 16.90 51.41 29.02
CA VAL A 127 17.46 50.11 29.45
C VAL A 127 17.46 49.10 28.30
N HIS A 128 16.41 49.05 27.49
CA HIS A 128 16.37 48.20 26.29
C HIS A 128 17.42 48.62 25.26
N GLY A 129 17.65 49.92 25.09
CA GLY A 129 18.72 50.45 24.25
C GLY A 129 20.11 50.06 24.74
N ALA A 130 20.39 50.26 26.03
CA ALA A 130 21.65 49.88 26.64
C ALA A 130 21.90 48.37 26.58
N PHE A 131 20.86 47.55 26.75
CA PHE A 131 20.97 46.09 26.59
C PHE A 131 21.25 45.68 25.14
N ALA A 132 20.59 46.31 24.17
CA ALA A 132 20.86 46.06 22.75
C ALA A 132 22.31 46.44 22.38
N ASP A 133 22.80 47.59 22.88
CA ASP A 133 24.18 48.02 22.72
C ASP A 133 25.17 47.04 23.36
N PHE A 134 24.86 46.50 24.55
CA PHE A 134 25.66 45.47 25.23
C PHE A 134 25.78 44.19 24.39
N LEU A 135 24.67 43.71 23.82
CA LEU A 135 24.68 42.54 22.93
C LEU A 135 25.25 42.85 21.53
N GLY A 136 25.42 44.12 21.18
CA GLY A 136 25.87 44.56 19.87
C GLY A 136 24.84 44.33 18.76
N VAL A 137 23.55 44.40 19.11
CA VAL A 137 22.41 44.21 18.19
C VAL A 137 21.52 45.46 18.14
N ASP A 138 20.63 45.55 17.15
CA ASP A 138 19.61 46.59 17.14
C ASP A 138 18.51 46.24 18.17
N ILE A 139 17.88 47.25 18.78
CA ILE A 139 16.73 47.07 19.68
C ILE A 139 15.61 46.31 18.96
N ALA A 140 15.45 46.53 17.65
CA ALA A 140 14.46 45.82 16.84
C ALA A 140 14.75 44.32 16.68
N ASP A 141 16.00 43.89 16.92
CA ASP A 141 16.43 42.49 16.83
C ASP A 141 16.36 41.78 18.20
N LEU A 142 16.00 42.48 19.28
CA LEU A 142 15.74 41.85 20.57
C LEU A 142 14.49 40.98 20.48
N ASN A 143 14.67 39.69 20.77
CA ASN A 143 13.55 38.75 20.90
C ASN A 143 12.61 39.15 22.05
N ASP A 144 11.34 38.75 21.97
CA ASP A 144 10.29 38.99 22.95
C ASP A 144 10.70 38.51 24.35
N PHE A 145 11.43 37.38 24.46
CA PHE A 145 11.94 36.87 25.73
C PHE A 145 12.91 37.84 26.43
N HIS A 146 13.79 38.53 25.70
CA HIS A 146 14.69 39.54 26.30
C HIS A 146 13.89 40.71 26.86
N THR A 147 12.87 41.15 26.12
CA THR A 147 11.98 42.24 26.53
C THR A 147 11.22 41.87 27.80
N GLU A 148 10.68 40.66 27.88
CA GLU A 148 9.99 40.15 29.07
C GLU A 148 10.93 40.08 30.28
N GLN A 149 12.13 39.52 30.10
CA GLN A 149 13.12 39.39 31.18
C GLN A 149 13.65 40.75 31.67
N LEU A 150 13.94 41.69 30.77
CA LEU A 150 14.33 43.06 31.15
C LEU A 150 13.22 43.79 31.91
N GLN A 151 11.96 43.60 31.51
CA GLN A 151 10.84 44.21 32.19
C GLN A 151 10.63 43.63 33.59
N GLU A 152 10.77 42.30 33.74
CA GLU A 152 10.70 41.61 35.03
C GLU A 152 11.83 42.05 35.97
N ARG A 153 13.04 42.23 35.44
CA ARG A 153 14.25 42.58 36.19
C ARG A 153 14.56 44.08 36.21
N TYR A 154 13.61 44.93 35.81
CA TYR A 154 13.82 46.37 35.70
C TYR A 154 14.19 47.03 37.03
N GLU A 155 13.56 46.59 38.13
CA GLU A 155 13.88 47.10 39.47
C GLU A 155 15.31 46.76 39.89
N ASP A 156 15.84 45.60 39.46
CA ASP A 156 17.21 45.18 39.75
C ASP A 156 18.23 46.08 39.03
N VAL A 157 17.94 46.48 37.79
CA VAL A 157 18.73 47.48 37.04
C VAL A 157 18.78 48.80 37.80
N LEU A 158 17.63 49.33 38.22
CA LEU A 158 17.56 50.59 38.97
C LEU A 158 18.31 50.51 40.31
N ASN A 159 18.17 49.40 41.03
CA ASN A 159 18.88 49.16 42.29
C ASN A 159 20.40 49.14 42.09
N LYS A 160 20.88 48.58 40.99
CA LYS A 160 22.31 48.50 40.65
C LYS A 160 22.91 49.87 40.27
N LEU A 161 22.11 50.75 39.64
CA LEU A 161 22.52 52.11 39.27
C LEU A 161 22.63 53.07 40.46
N GLN A 162 21.99 52.77 41.59
CA GLN A 162 22.07 53.65 42.75
C GLN A 162 23.52 53.76 43.24
N PRO A 163 24.08 54.98 43.34
CA PRO A 163 25.47 55.16 43.71
C PRO A 163 25.70 54.57 45.11
N THR A 164 26.70 53.69 45.23
CA THR A 164 27.14 53.01 46.47
C THR A 164 27.73 53.98 47.52
N GLY A 165 27.34 55.26 47.50
CA GLY A 165 27.86 56.34 48.31
C GLY A 165 26.96 56.73 49.49
N GLY A 166 27.26 56.19 50.67
CA GLY A 166 27.22 56.99 51.91
C GLY A 166 26.16 56.67 52.97
N LEU A 167 26.61 55.97 54.02
CA LEU A 167 26.21 56.08 55.45
C LEU A 167 24.78 55.79 55.90
N PHE A 168 23.82 55.66 55.00
CA PHE A 168 22.51 55.13 55.31
C PHE A 168 22.19 54.03 54.30
N GLN A 169 22.75 52.84 54.52
CA GLN A 169 22.05 51.65 54.06
C GLN A 169 20.69 51.70 54.78
N PRO A 170 19.54 51.90 54.08
CA PRO A 170 18.31 51.35 54.63
C PRO A 170 18.67 49.91 54.95
N ALA A 171 18.46 49.48 56.20
CA ALA A 171 18.77 48.10 56.59
C ALA A 171 18.23 47.24 55.45
N GLN A 172 19.14 46.57 54.71
CA GLN A 172 18.75 45.54 53.77
C GLN A 172 17.77 44.72 54.58
N LEU A 173 16.48 44.79 54.22
CA LEU A 173 15.54 43.79 54.68
C LEU A 173 16.29 42.52 54.36
N PRO A 174 16.66 41.71 55.38
CA PRO A 174 17.49 40.55 55.14
C PRO A 174 16.83 39.85 53.98
N ASP A 175 17.55 39.68 52.87
CA ASP A 175 17.11 38.88 51.72
C ASP A 175 16.38 37.74 52.37
N VAL A 176 15.05 37.73 52.29
CA VAL A 176 14.28 36.68 52.95
C VAL A 176 14.80 35.49 52.18
N PRO A 177 15.66 34.64 52.78
CA PRO A 177 16.32 33.63 52.01
C PRO A 177 15.16 32.85 51.45
N VAL A 178 15.00 32.88 50.12
CA VAL A 178 14.10 31.95 49.46
C VAL A 178 14.60 30.62 49.99
N ASP A 179 13.81 30.00 50.86
CA ASP A 179 14.27 28.90 51.70
C ASP A 179 15.00 27.96 50.75
N ALA A 180 16.26 27.62 51.01
CA ALA A 180 17.04 26.81 50.06
C ALA A 180 16.30 25.49 49.71
N GLU A 181 15.41 25.07 50.61
CA GLU A 181 14.43 24.00 50.42
C GLU A 181 13.36 24.29 49.35
N VAL A 182 12.84 25.51 49.26
CA VAL A 182 11.88 25.96 48.23
C VAL A 182 12.55 26.00 46.85
N GLN A 183 13.77 26.55 46.75
CA GLN A 183 14.48 26.61 45.47
C GLN A 183 14.88 25.21 44.98
N ALA A 184 15.41 24.36 45.87
CA ALA A 184 15.67 22.96 45.54
C ALA A 184 14.40 22.20 45.14
N ALA A 185 13.24 22.53 45.70
CA ALA A 185 11.96 21.95 45.28
C ALA A 185 11.55 22.40 43.87
N TYR A 186 11.77 23.66 43.50
CA TYR A 186 11.53 24.14 42.14
C TYR A 186 12.45 23.47 41.13
N ASP A 187 13.76 23.40 41.41
CA ASP A 187 14.73 22.71 40.55
C ASP A 187 14.38 21.23 40.36
N GLN A 188 13.91 20.57 41.43
CA GLN A 188 13.47 19.18 41.36
C GLN A 188 12.21 19.03 40.48
N ILE A 189 11.25 19.95 40.58
CA ILE A 189 10.04 19.94 39.76
C ILE A 189 10.39 20.14 38.29
N ASP A 190 11.26 21.10 37.97
CA ASP A 190 11.67 21.35 36.59
C ASP A 190 12.43 20.16 36.00
N HIS A 191 13.36 19.58 36.75
CA HIS A 191 14.06 18.37 36.32
C HIS A 191 13.10 17.19 36.06
N GLN A 192 12.10 17.00 36.92
CA GLN A 192 11.07 15.97 36.70
C GLN A 192 10.22 16.25 35.46
N TRP A 193 9.91 17.52 35.20
CA TRP A 193 9.18 17.95 34.01
C TRP A 193 9.97 17.68 32.73
N GLN A 194 11.26 18.01 32.70
CA GLN A 194 12.16 17.72 31.58
C GLN A 194 12.26 16.22 31.29
N ILE A 195 12.42 15.40 32.33
CA ILE A 195 12.42 13.93 32.19
C ILE A 195 11.10 13.45 31.57
N HIS A 196 9.97 13.94 32.09
CA HIS A 196 8.65 13.55 31.58
C HIS A 196 8.48 13.89 30.10
N ASN A 197 8.82 15.12 29.70
CA ASN A 197 8.73 15.56 28.31
C ASN A 197 9.62 14.73 27.39
N ARG A 198 10.84 14.41 27.83
CA ARG A 198 11.76 13.57 27.06
C ARG A 198 11.26 12.13 26.93
N GLU A 199 10.64 11.58 27.96
CA GLU A 199 9.97 10.28 27.87
C GLU A 199 8.79 10.30 26.90
N GLN A 200 7.94 11.33 26.94
CA GLN A 200 6.83 11.50 26.00
C GLN A 200 7.33 11.62 24.55
N TYR A 201 8.37 12.42 24.31
CA TYR A 201 9.01 12.56 23.01
C TYR A 201 9.51 11.20 22.49
N ASN A 202 10.31 10.49 23.30
CA ASN A 202 10.84 9.17 22.94
C ASN A 202 9.74 8.15 22.66
N GLN A 203 8.63 8.17 23.42
CA GLN A 203 7.49 7.30 23.18
C GLN A 203 6.78 7.64 21.87
N ASN A 204 6.54 8.91 21.60
CA ASN A 204 5.90 9.38 20.37
C ASN A 204 6.77 9.08 19.14
N GLU A 205 8.09 9.27 19.24
CA GLU A 205 9.05 8.96 18.18
C GLU A 205 9.05 7.46 17.84
N ARG A 206 9.10 6.58 18.85
CA ARG A 206 9.00 5.13 18.64
C ARG A 206 7.71 4.74 17.94
N GLN A 207 6.57 5.31 18.36
CA GLN A 207 5.28 5.07 17.72
C GLN A 207 5.27 5.59 16.27
N TRP A 208 5.91 6.71 16.00
CA TRP A 208 6.03 7.27 14.65
C TRP A 208 6.87 6.38 13.74
N ILE A 209 8.01 5.87 14.22
CA ILE A 209 8.88 4.93 13.49
C ILE A 209 8.12 3.63 13.19
N GLN A 210 7.40 3.08 14.17
CA GLN A 210 6.58 1.89 14.01
C GLN A 210 5.49 2.11 12.95
N THR A 211 4.75 3.22 13.05
CA THR A 211 3.69 3.59 12.10
C THR A 211 4.25 3.74 10.67
N ASN A 212 5.41 4.37 10.49
CA ASN A 212 6.07 4.48 9.19
C ASN A 212 6.50 3.13 8.61
N THR A 213 6.94 2.21 9.46
CA THR A 213 7.34 0.86 9.05
C THR A 213 6.13 0.05 8.61
N GLU A 214 5.03 0.14 9.35
CA GLU A 214 3.75 -0.48 9.00
C GLU A 214 3.19 0.06 7.68
N ILE A 215 3.20 1.38 7.47
CA ILE A 215 2.80 2.00 6.20
C ILE A 215 3.64 1.45 5.03
N ARG A 216 4.96 1.33 5.20
CA ARG A 216 5.85 0.77 4.18
C ARG A 216 5.57 -0.71 3.91
N GLY A 217 5.25 -1.49 4.93
CA GLY A 217 4.82 -2.89 4.80
C GLY A 217 3.54 -3.00 3.98
N LEU A 218 2.50 -2.29 4.38
CA LEU A 218 1.19 -2.30 3.73
C LEU A 218 1.23 -1.80 2.29
N ARG A 219 2.05 -0.78 1.97
CA ARG A 219 2.23 -0.33 0.58
C ARG A 219 2.85 -1.41 -0.31
N ARG A 220 3.84 -2.14 0.19
CA ARG A 220 4.45 -3.27 -0.54
C ARG A 220 3.46 -4.40 -0.74
N GLU A 221 2.68 -4.75 0.29
CA GLU A 221 1.64 -5.77 0.20
C GLU A 221 0.56 -5.37 -0.81
N ARG A 222 0.10 -4.11 -0.77
CA ARG A 222 -0.83 -3.55 -1.74
C ARG A 222 -0.29 -3.70 -3.16
N GLN A 223 0.96 -3.31 -3.40
CA GLN A 223 1.57 -3.40 -4.73
C GLN A 223 1.60 -4.86 -5.21
N LYS A 224 2.05 -5.79 -4.35
CA LYS A 224 2.05 -7.23 -4.66
C LYS A 224 0.65 -7.75 -5.01
N LEU A 225 -0.39 -7.31 -4.30
CA LEU A 225 -1.77 -7.68 -4.59
C LEU A 225 -2.28 -7.09 -5.90
N VAL A 226 -1.94 -5.83 -6.20
CA VAL A 226 -2.27 -5.19 -7.48
C VAL A 226 -1.56 -5.86 -8.65
N ASP A 227 -0.29 -6.22 -8.48
CA ASP A 227 0.47 -6.95 -9.49
C ASP A 227 -0.15 -8.34 -9.74
N ARG A 228 -0.53 -9.05 -8.67
CA ARG A 228 -1.27 -10.33 -8.77
C ARG A 228 -2.62 -10.15 -9.46
N PHE A 229 -3.36 -9.09 -9.12
CA PHE A 229 -4.64 -8.76 -9.76
C PHE A 229 -4.46 -8.55 -11.28
N ASN A 230 -3.45 -7.78 -11.67
CA ASN A 230 -3.15 -7.50 -13.07
C ASN A 230 -2.66 -8.75 -13.82
N ALA A 231 -1.91 -9.63 -13.15
CA ALA A 231 -1.47 -10.90 -13.72
C ALA A 231 -2.64 -11.87 -13.99
N ILE A 232 -3.67 -11.87 -13.14
CA ILE A 232 -4.87 -12.70 -13.28
C ILE A 232 -5.72 -12.28 -14.51
N ASP A 233 -5.66 -11.01 -14.95
CA ASP A 233 -6.69 -10.43 -15.81
C ASP A 233 -6.50 -10.64 -17.34
N THR A 234 -5.36 -11.14 -17.86
CA THR A 234 -5.15 -11.11 -19.33
C THR A 234 -4.46 -12.31 -19.97
N ALA A 235 -3.38 -12.85 -19.42
CA ALA A 235 -2.59 -13.85 -20.18
C ALA A 235 -3.24 -15.25 -20.21
N GLN A 236 -3.71 -15.74 -19.07
CA GLN A 236 -4.20 -17.13 -18.94
C GLN A 236 -5.60 -17.35 -19.54
N LEU A 237 -6.49 -16.36 -19.41
CA LEU A 237 -7.84 -16.45 -19.96
C LEU A 237 -7.83 -16.51 -21.48
N TRP A 238 -7.03 -15.67 -22.15
CA TRP A 238 -6.98 -15.67 -23.61
C TRP A 238 -6.35 -16.94 -24.21
N GLY A 239 -5.35 -17.52 -23.55
CA GLY A 239 -4.75 -18.79 -23.97
C GLY A 239 -5.75 -19.95 -23.92
N THR A 240 -6.43 -20.09 -22.79
CA THR A 240 -7.46 -21.12 -22.59
C THR A 240 -8.67 -20.92 -23.50
N LEU A 241 -9.13 -19.67 -23.70
CA LEU A 241 -10.25 -19.36 -24.60
C LEU A 241 -9.91 -19.65 -26.06
N ARG A 242 -8.70 -19.28 -26.53
CA ARG A 242 -8.29 -19.57 -27.92
C ARG A 242 -8.18 -21.07 -28.18
N ALA A 243 -7.58 -21.80 -27.26
CA ALA A 243 -7.49 -23.25 -27.34
C ALA A 243 -8.88 -23.90 -27.42
N SER A 244 -9.78 -23.46 -26.53
CA SER A 244 -11.16 -23.92 -26.47
C SER A 244 -11.96 -23.55 -27.73
N ALA A 245 -11.77 -22.35 -28.28
CA ALA A 245 -12.41 -21.92 -29.50
C ALA A 245 -11.93 -22.74 -30.71
N VAL A 246 -10.61 -22.95 -30.85
CA VAL A 246 -10.02 -23.80 -31.91
C VAL A 246 -10.56 -25.22 -31.81
N ALA A 247 -10.65 -25.76 -30.59
CA ALA A 247 -11.24 -27.06 -30.31
C ALA A 247 -12.69 -27.18 -30.82
N ILE A 248 -13.54 -26.23 -30.45
CA ILE A 248 -14.95 -26.20 -30.86
C ILE A 248 -15.05 -26.10 -32.38
N ILE A 249 -14.25 -25.24 -33.01
CA ILE A 249 -14.22 -25.08 -34.47
C ILE A 249 -13.84 -26.41 -35.14
N LEU A 250 -12.76 -27.06 -34.69
CA LEU A 250 -12.31 -28.32 -35.30
C LEU A 250 -13.25 -29.50 -35.05
N THR A 251 -13.84 -29.60 -33.87
CA THR A 251 -14.64 -30.77 -33.46
C THR A 251 -16.11 -30.66 -33.85
N VAL A 252 -16.66 -29.45 -33.96
CA VAL A 252 -18.10 -29.21 -34.19
C VAL A 252 -18.31 -28.55 -35.54
N PHE A 253 -17.59 -27.47 -35.82
CA PHE A 253 -17.83 -26.67 -37.02
C PHE A 253 -17.39 -27.39 -38.29
N VAL A 254 -16.22 -28.06 -38.28
CA VAL A 254 -15.74 -28.80 -39.46
C VAL A 254 -16.68 -29.95 -39.85
N PRO A 255 -17.10 -30.86 -38.95
CA PRO A 255 -18.05 -31.91 -39.32
C PRO A 255 -19.40 -31.37 -39.78
N LEU A 256 -19.92 -30.31 -39.14
CA LEU A 256 -21.18 -29.68 -39.50
C LEU A 256 -21.12 -28.99 -40.87
N LEU A 257 -20.03 -28.28 -41.16
CA LEU A 257 -19.78 -27.66 -42.45
C LEU A 257 -19.67 -28.71 -43.56
N MET A 258 -18.94 -29.80 -43.31
CA MET A 258 -18.83 -30.91 -44.27
C MET A 258 -20.19 -31.56 -44.54
N TYR A 259 -20.99 -31.78 -43.49
CA TYR A 259 -22.36 -32.27 -43.64
C TYR A 259 -23.23 -31.32 -44.49
N LEU A 260 -23.17 -30.01 -44.24
CA LEU A 260 -23.90 -29.01 -45.02
C LEU A 260 -23.44 -28.92 -46.49
N LEU A 261 -22.14 -28.95 -46.73
CA LEU A 261 -21.56 -28.95 -48.08
C LEU A 261 -22.01 -30.19 -48.87
N ARG A 262 -22.09 -31.33 -48.19
CA ARG A 262 -22.59 -32.56 -48.78
C ARG A 262 -24.07 -32.50 -49.11
N GLU A 263 -24.90 -31.97 -48.21
CA GLU A 263 -26.35 -31.81 -48.43
C GLU A 263 -26.65 -30.84 -49.60
N THR A 264 -25.77 -29.87 -49.83
CA THR A 264 -25.89 -28.88 -50.92
C THR A 264 -25.25 -29.33 -52.23
N GLU A 265 -24.78 -30.58 -52.32
CA GLU A 265 -24.08 -31.17 -53.46
C GLU A 265 -22.78 -30.43 -53.87
N LEU A 266 -22.29 -29.51 -53.03
CA LEU A 266 -21.04 -28.78 -53.17
C LEU A 266 -19.86 -29.66 -52.72
N THR A 267 -19.60 -30.72 -53.48
CA THR A 267 -18.47 -31.61 -53.21
C THR A 267 -17.18 -31.03 -53.80
N PHE A 268 -16.25 -30.63 -52.93
CA PHE A 268 -14.93 -30.11 -53.33
C PHE A 268 -13.97 -31.18 -53.87
N ILE A 269 -14.27 -32.47 -53.61
CA ILE A 269 -13.43 -33.60 -54.01
C ILE A 269 -14.36 -34.71 -54.53
N PRO A 270 -14.19 -35.20 -55.77
CA PRO A 270 -14.90 -36.36 -56.28
C PRO A 270 -14.34 -37.65 -55.65
N ALA A 271 -14.49 -37.78 -54.34
CA ALA A 271 -14.05 -38.95 -53.58
C ALA A 271 -15.24 -39.84 -53.22
N PRO A 272 -15.03 -41.16 -53.08
CA PRO A 272 -16.05 -42.07 -52.54
C PRO A 272 -16.47 -41.61 -51.13
N VAL A 273 -17.77 -41.70 -50.83
CA VAL A 273 -18.39 -41.31 -49.54
C VAL A 273 -17.64 -41.84 -48.31
N ALA A 274 -17.09 -43.06 -48.41
CA ALA A 274 -16.32 -43.68 -47.34
C ALA A 274 -15.01 -42.92 -47.05
N VAL A 275 -14.33 -42.43 -48.08
CA VAL A 275 -13.07 -41.66 -47.94
C VAL A 275 -13.34 -40.33 -47.26
N GLU A 276 -14.42 -39.65 -47.64
CA GLU A 276 -14.86 -38.40 -47.01
C GLU A 276 -15.15 -38.60 -45.51
N ALA A 277 -15.92 -39.64 -45.16
CA ALA A 277 -16.23 -39.95 -43.76
C ALA A 277 -14.98 -40.25 -42.93
N VAL A 278 -14.00 -40.97 -43.49
CA VAL A 278 -12.72 -41.23 -42.83
C VAL A 278 -11.92 -39.94 -42.62
N LEU A 279 -11.88 -39.05 -43.62
CA LEU A 279 -11.20 -37.76 -43.48
C LEU A 279 -11.83 -36.88 -42.39
N VAL A 280 -13.16 -36.79 -42.35
CA VAL A 280 -13.87 -36.05 -41.30
C VAL A 280 -13.57 -36.66 -39.93
N PHE A 281 -13.56 -38.00 -39.82
CA PHE A 281 -13.22 -38.68 -38.58
C PHE A 281 -11.78 -38.42 -38.14
N VAL A 282 -10.81 -38.45 -39.05
CA VAL A 282 -9.39 -38.16 -38.75
C VAL A 282 -9.22 -36.71 -38.28
N ILE A 283 -9.85 -35.75 -38.98
CA ILE A 283 -9.79 -34.33 -38.57
C ILE A 283 -10.43 -34.15 -37.19
N TRP A 284 -11.58 -34.78 -36.94
CA TRP A 284 -12.23 -34.76 -35.63
C TRP A 284 -11.34 -35.37 -34.54
N ALA A 285 -10.72 -36.53 -34.80
CA ALA A 285 -9.85 -37.21 -33.84
C ALA A 285 -8.58 -36.40 -33.54
N LEU A 286 -8.01 -35.73 -34.55
CA LEU A 286 -6.88 -34.80 -34.38
C LEU A 286 -7.30 -33.57 -33.55
N GLY A 287 -8.49 -33.02 -33.83
CA GLY A 287 -9.09 -31.95 -33.04
C GLY A 287 -9.22 -32.36 -31.58
N LEU A 288 -9.81 -33.52 -31.30
CA LEU A 288 -9.96 -34.07 -29.95
C LEU A 288 -8.61 -34.29 -29.27
N GLY A 289 -7.65 -34.91 -29.97
CA GLY A 289 -6.31 -35.18 -29.46
C GLY A 289 -5.56 -33.90 -29.07
N TYR A 290 -5.69 -32.83 -29.87
CA TYR A 290 -5.13 -31.53 -29.56
C TYR A 290 -5.70 -30.94 -28.26
N VAL A 291 -7.01 -31.05 -28.04
CA VAL A 291 -7.63 -30.56 -26.79
C VAL A 291 -7.14 -31.34 -25.59
N LEU A 292 -7.13 -32.68 -25.67
CA LEU A 292 -6.67 -33.52 -24.56
C LEU A 292 -5.20 -33.24 -24.23
N TYR A 293 -4.36 -33.08 -25.25
CA TYR A 293 -2.98 -32.68 -25.08
C TYR A 293 -2.87 -31.32 -24.37
N HIS A 294 -3.66 -30.33 -24.78
CA HIS A 294 -3.61 -29.00 -24.19
C HIS A 294 -4.12 -28.96 -22.75
N ILE A 295 -5.21 -29.68 -22.44
CA ILE A 295 -5.72 -29.82 -21.07
C ILE A 295 -4.66 -30.49 -20.19
N ARG A 296 -4.03 -31.57 -20.68
CA ARG A 296 -2.95 -32.26 -19.94
C ARG A 296 -1.76 -31.35 -19.68
N ALA A 297 -1.34 -30.56 -20.69
CA ALA A 297 -0.26 -29.59 -20.52
C ALA A 297 -0.60 -28.55 -19.46
N GLN A 298 -1.85 -28.04 -19.44
CA GLN A 298 -2.28 -27.09 -18.42
C GLN A 298 -2.26 -27.67 -17.00
N ILE A 299 -2.72 -28.91 -16.82
CA ILE A 299 -2.70 -29.56 -15.50
C ILE A 299 -1.26 -29.78 -15.03
N SER A 300 -0.36 -30.16 -15.94
CA SER A 300 1.05 -30.39 -15.60
C SER A 300 1.81 -29.12 -15.23
N ASP A 301 1.43 -27.97 -15.78
CA ASP A 301 2.03 -26.67 -15.44
C ASP A 301 1.48 -26.12 -14.11
N GLU A 302 0.23 -26.39 -13.76
CA GLU A 302 -0.38 -25.94 -12.50
C GLU A 302 0.34 -26.54 -11.27
N ASP A 303 0.68 -27.84 -11.30
CA ASP A 303 1.42 -28.55 -10.22
C ASP A 303 2.84 -28.03 -9.98
N SER A 304 3.46 -27.36 -10.95
CA SER A 304 4.84 -26.85 -10.82
C SER A 304 4.92 -25.44 -10.26
N THR A 305 3.78 -24.77 -10.05
CA THR A 305 3.70 -23.44 -9.43
C THR A 305 3.26 -23.43 -7.96
N GLU A 306 2.99 -24.60 -7.37
CA GLU A 306 2.61 -24.76 -5.96
C GLU A 306 3.80 -24.69 -4.97
N GLY A 307 4.93 -24.12 -5.40
CA GLY A 307 5.98 -23.62 -4.53
C GLY A 307 5.66 -22.21 -4.05
N LEU A 308 4.53 -22.02 -3.36
CA LEU A 308 4.26 -20.75 -2.69
C LEU A 308 5.15 -20.67 -1.42
N PRO A 309 5.96 -19.60 -1.24
CA PRO A 309 6.61 -19.36 0.03
C PRO A 309 5.53 -19.23 1.11
N ASP A 310 5.77 -19.89 2.24
CA ASP A 310 4.89 -19.94 3.41
C ASP A 310 4.29 -18.57 3.73
N GLU A 311 3.01 -18.57 4.14
CA GLU A 311 2.37 -17.38 4.70
C GLU A 311 3.33 -16.72 5.70
N PRO A 312 3.58 -15.41 5.60
CA PRO A 312 4.35 -14.73 6.63
C PRO A 312 3.60 -14.92 7.95
N ASP A 313 4.27 -15.59 8.88
CA ASP A 313 3.78 -15.85 10.24
C ASP A 313 3.35 -14.51 10.86
N ILE A 314 2.04 -14.32 11.00
CA ILE A 314 1.46 -13.11 11.58
C ILE A 314 1.41 -13.36 13.09
N GLY A 315 2.53 -13.06 13.75
CA GLY A 315 2.57 -12.83 15.20
C GLY A 315 1.88 -11.54 15.60
#